data_AF-A0A0X8D332-F1
#
_entry.id   AF-A0A0X8D332-F1
#
_cell.length_a   1.000
_cell.length_b   1.000
_cell.length_c   1.000
_cell.angle_alpha   90.00
_cell.angle_beta   90.00
_cell.angle_gamma   90.00
#
_symmetry.space_group_name_H-M   'P 1'
#
loop_
_entity.id
_entity.type
_entity.pdbx_description
1 polymer ?
#
loop_
_entity_poly.entity_id
_entity_poly.type
_entity_poly.pdbx_seq_one_letter_code
_entity_poly.pdbx_strand_id
1 'polypeptide(L)'
;MQFAENIKKLLNGEKKVEEIQVKFKNGKEKKYDLEESSEDTIKSMFAEVDWTEVAEVDVEFEDGDKVELELEESEDEADEEEDK
;
A
#
# COMPACT_ATOMS: atom_id res chain seq x y z
N MET A 1 6.70 -10.53 5.37
CA MET A 1 5.45 -9.77 5.14
C MET A 1 5.52 -8.35 5.73
N GLN A 2 6.60 -7.60 5.48
CA GLN A 2 6.74 -6.21 5.96
C GLN A 2 5.72 -5.26 5.30
N PHE A 3 5.23 -5.61 4.11
CA PHE A 3 4.32 -4.81 3.33
C PHE A 3 2.97 -4.49 4.00
N ALA A 4 2.29 -5.52 4.51
CA ALA A 4 1.01 -5.35 5.21
C ALA A 4 1.17 -4.48 6.47
N GLU A 5 2.36 -4.48 7.08
CA GLU A 5 2.68 -3.58 8.20
C GLU A 5 2.93 -2.15 7.73
N ASN A 6 3.58 -1.94 6.57
CA ASN A 6 3.78 -0.61 5.99
C ASN A 6 2.45 0.05 5.61
N ILE A 7 1.55 -0.65 4.92
CA ILE A 7 0.20 -0.14 4.62
C ILE A 7 -0.57 0.18 5.91
N LYS A 8 -0.50 -0.69 6.93
CA LYS A 8 -1.12 -0.41 8.24
C LYS A 8 -0.53 0.83 8.92
N LYS A 9 0.77 1.08 8.79
CA LYS A 9 1.39 2.31 9.32
C LYS A 9 0.95 3.54 8.57
N LEU A 10 0.81 3.47 7.24
CA LEU A 10 0.28 4.56 6.43
C LEU A 10 -1.16 4.89 6.81
N LEU A 11 -2.02 3.88 6.94
CA LEU A 11 -3.42 4.05 7.34
C LEU A 11 -3.61 4.53 8.78
N ASN A 12 -2.66 4.24 9.69
CA ASN A 12 -2.65 4.79 11.05
C ASN A 12 -1.80 6.07 11.17
N GLY A 13 -1.26 6.59 10.06
CA GLY A 13 -0.43 7.78 10.05
C GLY A 13 -1.24 9.05 10.27
N GLU A 14 -0.55 10.16 10.52
CA GLU A 14 -1.20 11.49 10.62
C GLU A 14 -1.76 11.98 9.28
N LYS A 15 -1.26 11.43 8.16
CA LYS A 15 -1.74 11.77 6.82
C LYS A 15 -2.96 10.94 6.46
N LYS A 16 -4.04 11.61 6.05
CA LYS A 16 -5.21 10.96 5.50
C LYS A 16 -4.93 10.49 4.08
N VAL A 17 -5.24 9.23 3.82
CA VAL A 17 -5.15 8.64 2.50
C VAL A 17 -6.44 8.96 1.75
N GLU A 18 -6.29 9.52 0.55
CA GLU A 18 -7.41 9.84 -0.35
C GLU A 18 -7.74 8.62 -1.23
N GLU A 19 -6.70 7.94 -1.72
CA GLU A 19 -6.87 6.84 -2.66
C GLU A 19 -5.77 5.78 -2.51
N ILE A 20 -6.14 4.51 -2.71
CA ILE A 20 -5.18 3.43 -2.83
C ILE A 20 -5.46 2.61 -4.09
N GLN A 21 -4.44 2.41 -4.92
CA GLN A 21 -4.50 1.55 -6.08
C GLN A 21 -3.64 0.30 -5.84
N VAL A 22 -4.26 -0.87 -5.95
CA VAL A 22 -3.60 -2.17 -5.75
C VAL A 22 -3.49 -2.87 -7.10
N LYS A 23 -2.26 -3.11 -7.56
CA LYS A 23 -1.97 -3.87 -8.78
C LYS A 23 -1.55 -5.29 -8.42
N PHE A 24 -2.22 -6.26 -9.01
CA PHE A 24 -1.99 -7.68 -8.81
C PHE A 24 -1.03 -8.24 -9.87
N LYS A 25 -0.25 -9.27 -9.51
CA LYS A 25 0.66 -10.02 -10.39
C LYS A 25 -0.04 -10.61 -11.62
N ASN A 26 -1.35 -10.87 -11.50
CA ASN A 26 -2.18 -11.34 -12.61
C ASN A 26 -2.54 -10.22 -13.62
N GLY A 27 -2.08 -8.99 -13.41
CA GLY A 27 -2.34 -7.80 -14.23
C GLY A 27 -3.66 -7.10 -13.93
N LYS A 28 -4.42 -7.53 -12.91
CA LYS A 28 -5.61 -6.79 -12.45
C LYS A 28 -5.19 -5.61 -11.59
N GLU A 29 -5.97 -4.55 -11.65
CA GLU A 29 -5.80 -3.36 -10.82
C GLU A 29 -7.11 -3.07 -10.09
N LYS A 30 -7.02 -2.69 -8.83
CA LYS A 30 -8.18 -2.35 -8.00
C LYS A 30 -7.91 -1.07 -7.23
N LYS A 31 -8.70 -0.06 -7.55
CA LYS A 31 -8.64 1.28 -6.96
C LYS A 31 -9.67 1.40 -5.86
N TYR A 32 -9.26 1.96 -4.73
CA TYR A 32 -10.04 2.14 -3.53
C TYR A 32 -10.05 3.62 -3.18
N ASP A 33 -11.23 4.22 -3.26
CA ASP A 33 -11.46 5.60 -2.88
C ASP A 33 -11.72 5.69 -1.38
N LEU A 34 -10.84 6.40 -0.69
CA LEU A 34 -10.79 6.48 0.76
C LEU A 34 -11.32 7.81 1.30
N GLU A 35 -11.48 8.82 0.45
CA GLU A 35 -12.00 10.15 0.79
C GLU A 35 -13.36 10.08 1.51
N GLU A 36 -14.27 9.23 1.02
CA GLU A 36 -15.58 8.98 1.64
C GLU A 36 -15.64 7.72 2.53
N SER A 37 -14.55 6.94 2.60
CA SER A 37 -14.54 5.66 3.33
C SER A 37 -14.08 5.82 4.78
N SER A 38 -14.80 5.19 5.71
CA SER A 38 -14.38 5.14 7.13
C SER A 38 -13.24 4.15 7.35
N GLU A 39 -12.32 4.45 8.27
CA GLU A 39 -11.12 3.65 8.57
C GLU A 39 -11.40 2.14 8.76
N ASP A 40 -12.53 1.78 9.39
CA ASP A 40 -12.99 0.39 9.53
C ASP A 40 -13.32 -0.28 8.18
N THR A 41 -14.00 0.44 7.29
CA THR A 41 -14.32 -0.02 5.93
C THR A 41 -13.04 -0.29 5.15
N ILE A 42 -12.07 0.62 5.28
CA ILE A 42 -10.76 0.54 4.63
C ILE A 42 -10.03 -0.70 5.12
N LYS A 43 -9.91 -0.88 6.44
CA LYS A 43 -9.29 -2.08 7.05
C LYS A 43 -9.98 -3.36 6.60
N SER A 44 -11.30 -3.38 6.51
CA SER A 44 -12.05 -4.56 6.04
C SER A 44 -11.75 -4.87 4.58
N MET A 45 -11.79 -3.87 3.70
CA MET A 45 -11.47 -4.05 2.28
C MET A 45 -10.05 -4.57 2.06
N PHE A 46 -9.08 -4.07 2.83
CA PHE A 46 -7.69 -4.53 2.77
C PHE A 46 -7.49 -5.90 3.40
N ALA A 47 -8.33 -6.32 4.35
CA ALA A 47 -8.30 -7.67 4.88
C ALA A 47 -8.81 -8.70 3.85
N GLU A 48 -9.66 -8.28 2.91
CA GLU A 48 -10.13 -9.10 1.79
C GLU A 48 -9.16 -9.15 0.60
N VAL A 49 -8.14 -8.28 0.58
CA VAL A 49 -7.12 -8.28 -0.48
C VAL A 49 -6.12 -9.41 -0.25
N ASP A 50 -5.91 -10.23 -1.28
CA ASP A 50 -4.88 -11.26 -1.26
C ASP A 50 -3.51 -10.65 -1.59
N TRP A 51 -2.83 -10.17 -0.54
CA TRP A 51 -1.51 -9.54 -0.62
C TRP A 51 -0.42 -10.43 -1.20
N THR A 52 -0.62 -11.74 -1.31
CA THR A 52 0.35 -12.64 -1.94
C THR A 52 0.34 -12.53 -3.47
N GLU A 53 -0.81 -12.14 -4.03
CA GLU A 53 -0.99 -11.88 -5.45
C GLU A 53 -0.80 -10.40 -5.81
N VAL A 54 -0.52 -9.51 -4.84
CA VAL A 54 -0.25 -8.10 -5.13
C VAL A 54 1.19 -7.96 -5.60
N ALA A 55 1.39 -7.17 -6.66
CA ALA A 55 2.68 -6.81 -7.22
C ALA A 55 3.10 -5.41 -6.75
N GLU A 56 2.17 -4.47 -6.71
CA GLU A 56 2.45 -3.04 -6.47
C GLU A 56 1.23 -2.38 -5.85
N VAL A 57 1.46 -1.36 -5.02
CA VAL A 57 0.40 -0.52 -4.46
C VAL A 57 0.81 0.94 -4.49
N ASP A 58 -0.03 1.76 -5.10
CA ASP A 58 0.06 3.20 -5.02
C ASP A 58 -0.86 3.73 -3.93
N VAL A 59 -0.35 4.64 -3.12
CA VAL A 59 -1.10 5.32 -2.05
C VAL A 59 -1.02 6.82 -2.31
N GLU A 60 -2.16 7.46 -2.54
CA GLU A 60 -2.28 8.92 -2.67
C GLU A 60 -2.91 9.50 -1.40
N PHE A 61 -2.25 10.51 -0.85
CA PHE A 61 -2.70 11.23 0.34
C PHE A 61 -3.47 12.49 -0.05
N GLU A 62 -4.37 12.96 0.82
CA GLU A 62 -5.14 14.21 0.61
C GLU A 62 -4.23 15.45 0.38
N ASP A 63 -2.97 15.40 0.84
CA ASP A 63 -2.00 16.49 0.63
C ASP A 63 -1.40 16.49 -0.79
N GLY A 64 -1.79 15.54 -1.66
CA GLY A 64 -1.28 15.33 -3.02
C GLY A 64 0.03 14.54 -3.08
N ASP A 65 0.50 14.03 -1.95
CA ASP A 65 1.67 13.15 -1.85
C ASP A 65 1.31 11.76 -2.38
N LYS A 66 2.20 11.11 -3.15
CA LYS A 66 1.99 9.74 -3.63
C LYS A 66 3.16 8.87 -3.19
N VAL A 67 2.83 7.68 -2.66
CA VAL A 67 3.81 6.67 -2.27
C VAL A 67 3.49 5.40 -3.02
N GLU A 68 4.43 4.99 -3.87
CA GLU A 68 4.42 3.70 -4.56
C GLU A 68 5.14 2.69 -3.66
N LEU A 69 4.49 1.55 -3.42
CA LEU A 69 5.03 0.45 -2.65
C LEU A 69 5.03 -0.80 -3.53
N GLU A 70 6.20 -1.19 -4.02
CA GLU A 70 6.38 -2.43 -4.76
C GLU A 70 6.46 -3.60 -3.77
N LEU A 71 5.67 -4.66 -4.00
CA LEU A 71 5.82 -5.92 -3.27
C LEU A 71 6.91 -6.73 -3.95
N GLU A 72 8.16 -6.48 -3.54
CA GLU A 72 9.21 -7.44 -3.80
C GLU A 72 8.84 -8.78 -3.15
N GLU A 73 8.88 -9.86 -3.92
CA GLU A 73 8.67 -11.24 -3.48
C GLU A 73 9.82 -11.74 -2.60
N SER A 74 10.28 -10.97 -1.62
CA SER A 74 11.41 -11.36 -0.75
C SER A 74 12.54 -12.02 -1.55
N GLU A 75 13.11 -11.30 -2.51
CA GLU A 75 14.55 -11.41 -2.63
C GLU A 75 15.11 -10.48 -1.57
N ASP A 76 15.58 -11.12 -0.50
CA ASP A 76 16.32 -10.53 0.59
C ASP A 76 17.58 -9.92 -0.02
N GLU A 77 17.54 -8.69 -0.56
CA GLU A 77 18.78 -8.01 -0.98
C GLU A 77 18.67 -6.48 -0.96
N ALA A 78 19.44 -5.93 -0.02
CA ALA A 78 20.14 -4.64 -0.08
C ALA A 78 19.34 -3.34 0.14
N ASP A 79 19.22 -2.95 1.41
CA ASP A 79 19.38 -1.55 1.81
C ASP A 79 20.54 -1.45 2.80
N GLU A 80 21.77 -1.43 2.26
CA GLU A 80 22.92 -0.78 2.89
C GLU A 80 23.83 -0.24 1.76
N GLU A 81 23.34 0.74 1.01
CA GLU A 81 24.22 1.73 0.40
C GLU A 81 23.98 3.08 1.09
N GLU A 82 24.53 3.26 2.29
CA GLU A 82 24.93 4.60 2.75
C GLU A 82 26.45 4.74 2.63
N ASP A 83 26.80 5.40 1.53
CA ASP A 83 28.05 5.99 1.11
C ASP A 83 28.81 6.73 2.25
N LYS A 84 29.94 6.16 2.76
CA LYS A 84 31.19 6.92 3.09
C LYS A 84 32.38 6.09 3.57
#